data_AF-A0AB74LTM4-F1
#
_entry.id   AF-A0AB74LTM4-F1
#
_cell.length_a   1.000
_cell.length_b   1.000
_cell.length_c   1.000
_cell.angle_alpha   90.00
_cell.angle_beta   90.00
_cell.angle_gamma   90.00
#
_symmetry.space_group_name_H-M   'P 1'
#
loop_
_entity.id
_entity.type
_entity.pdbx_description
1 polymer ?
#
loop_
_entity_poly.entity_id
_entity_poly.type
_entity_poly.pdbx_seq_one_letter_code
_entity_poly.pdbx_strand_id
1 'polypeptide(L)'
;MAQTVTLDLIVIDRQENRAFIAEVKRGSGKSENRKIHQIEWVLRCAQVQAIAFLGSLNIHVASARVVLIDVYGRAGYSPDFSVSGPGIDALFGVPVLHAVEAVTGLLAARLYADVPDLLELALASLEPLPGAASPVPRIASVP
;
A
#
# COMPACT_ATOMS: atom_id res chain seq x y z
N MET A 1 -20.70 8.01 -17.49
CA MET A 1 -20.50 7.38 -16.17
C MET A 1 -19.48 8.21 -15.41
N ALA A 2 -19.78 8.61 -14.18
CA ALA A 2 -18.79 9.29 -13.32
C ALA A 2 -17.82 8.24 -12.78
N GLN A 3 -16.51 8.45 -12.97
CA GLN A 3 -15.48 7.59 -12.40
C GLN A 3 -15.12 8.12 -11.01
N THR A 4 -15.25 7.28 -9.99
CA THR A 4 -14.80 7.64 -8.64
C THR A 4 -13.28 7.50 -8.57
N VAL A 5 -12.60 8.55 -8.14
CA VAL A 5 -11.15 8.54 -7.90
C VAL A 5 -10.93 8.32 -6.42
N THR A 6 -10.28 7.22 -6.07
CA THR A 6 -9.82 6.97 -4.70
C THR A 6 -8.35 7.40 -4.63
N LEU A 7 -8.03 8.21 -3.64
CA LEU A 7 -6.68 8.73 -3.39
C LEU A 7 -6.26 8.28 -2.00
N ASP A 8 -5.01 7.90 -1.84
CA ASP A 8 -4.51 7.45 -0.53
C ASP A 8 -4.49 8.58 0.51
N LEU A 9 -4.04 9.78 0.11
CA LEU A 9 -3.95 10.92 1.03
C LEU A 9 -3.96 12.28 0.33
N ILE A 10 -4.41 13.29 1.07
CA ILE A 10 -4.26 14.71 0.71
C ILE A 10 -3.55 15.41 1.87
N VAL A 11 -2.43 16.07 1.59
CA VAL A 11 -1.68 16.89 2.55
C VAL A 11 -1.90 18.35 2.25
N ILE A 12 -2.32 19.12 3.25
CA ILE A 12 -2.46 20.57 3.17
C ILE A 12 -1.28 21.22 3.88
N ASP A 13 -0.40 21.83 3.10
CA ASP A 13 0.69 22.67 3.60
C ASP A 13 0.15 24.08 3.78
N ARG A 14 -0.16 24.43 5.03
CA ARG A 14 -0.70 25.74 5.41
C ARG A 14 0.33 26.86 5.38
N GLN A 15 1.62 26.53 5.46
CA GLN A 15 2.68 27.54 5.42
C GLN A 15 2.86 28.06 4.00
N GLU A 16 2.95 27.14 3.03
CA GLU A 16 3.12 27.46 1.61
C GLU A 16 1.79 27.58 0.84
N ASN A 17 0.66 27.46 1.54
CA ASN A 17 -0.70 27.52 1.00
C ASN A 17 -0.91 26.61 -0.22
N ARG A 18 -0.49 25.34 -0.13
CA ARG A 18 -0.54 24.36 -1.23
C ARG A 18 -1.06 23.01 -0.75
N ALA A 19 -1.59 22.22 -1.69
CA ALA A 19 -2.00 20.85 -1.44
C ALA A 19 -1.17 19.85 -2.23
N PHE A 20 -0.86 18.72 -1.59
CA PHE A 20 -0.36 17.52 -2.25
C PHE A 20 -1.43 16.45 -2.23
N ILE A 21 -1.81 15.96 -3.40
CA ILE A 21 -2.65 14.77 -3.53
C ILE A 21 -1.71 13.62 -3.81
N ALA A 22 -1.61 12.66 -2.89
CA ALA A 22 -0.67 11.57 -3.04
C ALA A 22 -1.34 10.21 -3.18
N GLU A 23 -0.78 9.43 -4.10
CA GLU A 23 -1.01 8.00 -4.24
C GLU A 23 0.27 7.28 -3.84
N VAL A 24 0.17 6.28 -2.98
CA VAL A 24 1.31 5.58 -2.39
C VAL A 24 1.37 4.15 -2.92
N LYS A 25 2.54 3.77 -3.43
CA LYS A 25 2.83 2.40 -3.85
C LYS A 25 4.06 1.88 -3.11
N ARG A 26 3.90 0.70 -2.50
CA ARG A 26 4.92 -0.03 -1.72
C ARG A 26 5.29 -1.37 -2.36
N GLY A 27 4.97 -1.57 -3.64
CA GLY A 27 5.19 -2.84 -4.33
C GLY A 27 6.62 -3.05 -4.79
N SER A 28 7.09 -4.30 -4.79
CA SER A 28 8.46 -4.68 -5.18
C SER A 28 8.62 -5.00 -6.68
N GLY A 29 7.55 -4.88 -7.47
CA GLY A 29 7.52 -5.29 -8.87
C GLY A 29 7.06 -4.19 -9.82
N LYS A 30 7.56 -4.26 -11.06
CA LYS A 30 7.16 -3.35 -12.14
C LYS A 30 5.67 -3.52 -12.42
N SER A 31 4.94 -2.41 -12.36
CA SER A 31 3.52 -2.42 -12.72
C SER A 31 3.35 -2.64 -14.22
N GLU A 32 2.26 -3.30 -14.61
CA GLU A 32 1.91 -3.47 -16.03
C GLU A 32 1.67 -2.10 -16.69
N ASN A 33 2.25 -1.87 -17.88
CA ASN A 33 2.21 -0.56 -18.56
C ASN A 33 0.79 0.03 -18.70
N ARG A 34 -0.23 -0.82 -18.92
CA ARG A 34 -1.62 -0.38 -19.01
C ARG A 34 -2.15 0.18 -17.68
N LYS A 35 -1.81 -0.47 -16.57
CA LYS A 35 -2.18 -0.03 -15.22
C LYS A 35 -1.47 1.26 -14.86
N ILE A 36 -0.20 1.38 -15.24
CA ILE A 36 0.59 2.62 -15.07
C ILE A 36 -0.15 3.79 -15.73
N HIS A 37 -0.41 3.69 -17.04
CA HIS A 37 -1.08 4.77 -17.79
C HIS A 37 -2.44 5.15 -17.22
N GLN A 38 -3.24 4.16 -16.79
CA GLN A 38 -4.53 4.41 -16.17
C GLN A 38 -4.38 5.21 -14.86
N ILE A 39 -3.42 4.83 -14.01
CA ILE A 39 -3.13 5.56 -12.77
C ILE A 39 -2.65 6.98 -13.10
N GLU A 40 -1.71 7.15 -14.03
CA GLU A 40 -1.21 8.48 -14.39
C GLU A 40 -2.33 9.40 -14.89
N TRP A 41 -3.24 8.86 -15.70
CA TRP A 41 -4.38 9.61 -16.23
C TRP A 41 -5.33 10.05 -15.11
N VAL A 42 -5.68 9.14 -14.21
CA VAL A 42 -6.52 9.44 -13.04
C VAL A 42 -5.89 10.52 -12.17
N LEU A 43 -4.59 10.43 -11.93
CA LEU A 43 -3.82 11.41 -11.16
C LEU A 43 -3.82 12.79 -11.86
N ARG A 44 -3.66 12.85 -13.18
CA ARG A 44 -3.77 14.13 -13.92
C ARG A 44 -5.15 14.75 -13.80
N CYS A 45 -6.21 13.95 -13.91
CA CYS A 45 -7.58 14.42 -13.70
C CYS A 45 -7.79 14.95 -12.27
N ALA A 46 -7.30 14.22 -11.27
CA ALA A 46 -7.37 14.64 -9.87
C ALA A 46 -6.67 15.99 -9.65
N GLN A 47 -5.50 16.22 -10.26
CA GLN A 47 -4.78 17.49 -10.13
C GLN A 47 -5.59 18.67 -10.65
N VAL A 48 -6.24 18.51 -11.81
CA VAL A 48 -7.07 19.56 -12.42
C VAL A 48 -8.27 19.90 -11.55
N GLN A 49 -8.86 18.90 -10.90
CA GLN A 49 -10.07 19.07 -10.07
C GLN A 49 -9.76 19.45 -8.61
N ALA A 50 -8.51 19.29 -8.19
CA ALA A 50 -8.07 19.39 -6.80
C ALA A 50 -8.53 20.66 -6.09
N ILE A 51 -8.24 21.83 -6.67
CA ILE A 51 -8.53 23.13 -6.04
C ILE A 51 -10.04 23.32 -5.89
N ALA A 52 -10.82 22.98 -6.92
CA ALA A 52 -12.28 23.07 -6.87
C ALA A 52 -12.87 22.11 -5.84
N PHE A 53 -12.36 20.88 -5.79
CA PHE A 53 -12.76 19.88 -4.81
C PHE A 53 -12.47 20.34 -3.37
N LEU A 54 -11.24 20.82 -3.10
CA LEU A 54 -10.87 21.36 -1.80
C LEU A 54 -11.72 22.59 -1.43
N GLY A 55 -11.98 23.47 -2.40
CA GLY A 55 -12.89 24.61 -2.22
C GLY A 55 -14.30 24.19 -1.82
N SER A 56 -14.82 23.08 -2.36
CA SER A 56 -16.12 22.54 -1.95
C SER A 56 -16.15 22.03 -0.50
N LEU A 57 -14.97 21.72 0.06
CA LEU A 57 -14.77 21.37 1.47
C LEU A 57 -14.39 22.58 2.33
N ASN A 58 -14.49 23.80 1.80
CA ASN A 58 -14.09 25.05 2.45
C ASN A 58 -12.59 25.09 2.82
N ILE A 59 -11.76 24.39 2.04
CA ILE A 59 -10.30 24.39 2.12
C ILE A 59 -9.77 25.15 0.91
N HIS A 60 -9.17 26.31 1.14
CA HIS A 60 -8.62 27.14 0.08
C HIS A 60 -7.10 27.01 0.05
N VAL A 61 -6.57 26.67 -1.13
CA VAL A 61 -5.13 26.57 -1.41
C VAL A 61 -4.81 27.32 -2.70
N ALA A 62 -3.62 27.92 -2.78
CA ALA A 62 -3.16 28.62 -3.97
C ALA A 62 -2.77 27.66 -5.11
N SER A 63 -2.33 26.45 -4.77
CA SER A 63 -1.95 25.43 -5.74
C SER A 63 -2.23 24.02 -5.22
N ALA A 64 -2.38 23.08 -6.15
CA ALA A 64 -2.45 21.67 -5.84
C ALA A 64 -1.59 20.87 -6.82
N ARG A 65 -0.82 19.91 -6.30
CA ARG A 65 0.01 19.01 -7.09
C ARG A 65 -0.32 17.58 -6.75
N VAL A 66 -0.41 16.74 -7.77
CA VAL A 66 -0.50 15.30 -7.58
C VAL A 66 0.89 14.70 -7.58
N VAL A 67 1.09 13.73 -6.68
CA VAL A 67 2.35 13.03 -6.51
C VAL A 67 2.10 11.54 -6.36
N LEU A 68 2.90 10.73 -7.04
CA LEU A 68 2.93 9.28 -6.85
C LEU A 68 4.17 8.94 -6.01
N ILE A 69 3.95 8.45 -4.80
CA ILE A 69 5.02 8.02 -3.90
C ILE A 69 5.31 6.55 -4.17
N ASP A 70 6.39 6.28 -4.89
CA ASP A 70 6.94 4.94 -5.07
C ASP A 70 8.00 4.71 -3.99
N VAL A 71 7.58 4.18 -2.85
CA VAL A 71 8.42 4.07 -1.64
C VAL A 71 9.73 3.35 -1.93
N TYR A 72 9.68 2.29 -2.75
CA TYR A 72 10.85 1.48 -3.08
C TYR A 72 11.46 1.80 -4.45
N GLY A 73 10.83 2.66 -5.25
CA GLY A 73 11.33 3.11 -6.56
C GLY A 73 11.31 2.02 -7.65
N ARG A 74 10.48 0.98 -7.51
CA ARG A 74 10.48 -0.19 -8.40
C ARG A 74 9.25 -0.31 -9.29
N ALA A 75 8.30 0.61 -9.17
CA ALA A 75 6.99 0.45 -9.80
C ALA A 75 6.96 0.92 -11.26
N GLY A 76 7.89 1.79 -11.67
CA GLY A 76 8.12 2.17 -13.08
C GLY A 76 7.22 3.29 -13.61
N TYR A 77 6.75 4.18 -12.73
CA TYR A 77 5.94 5.35 -13.09
C TYR A 77 6.78 6.50 -13.69
N SER A 78 6.13 7.43 -14.39
CA SER A 78 6.78 8.62 -14.94
C SER A 78 7.46 9.47 -13.85
N PRO A 79 8.67 10.02 -14.10
CA PRO A 79 9.35 10.91 -13.15
C PRO A 79 8.65 12.28 -13.00
N ASP A 80 7.73 12.64 -13.88
CA ASP A 80 7.06 13.95 -13.88
C ASP A 80 6.26 14.22 -12.58
N PHE A 81 5.72 13.17 -11.99
CA PHE A 81 4.94 13.26 -10.76
C PHE A 81 5.26 12.13 -9.77
N SER A 82 6.19 11.21 -10.08
CA SER A 82 6.63 10.22 -9.09
C SER A 82 7.79 10.72 -8.22
N VAL A 83 7.78 10.33 -6.96
CA VAL A 83 8.87 10.53 -6.00
C VAL A 83 9.19 9.20 -5.33
N SER A 84 10.46 8.97 -5.04
CA SER A 84 10.93 7.75 -4.41
C SER A 84 12.09 8.03 -3.47
N GLY A 85 12.29 7.12 -2.50
CA GLY A 85 13.41 7.17 -1.56
C GLY A 85 13.59 8.55 -0.92
N PRO A 86 14.81 9.15 -0.97
CA PRO A 86 15.08 10.47 -0.37
C PRO A 86 14.22 11.62 -0.91
N GLY A 87 13.66 11.48 -2.12
CA GLY A 87 12.77 12.49 -2.70
C GLY A 87 11.47 12.67 -1.92
N ILE A 88 11.09 11.69 -1.11
CA ILE A 88 9.90 11.74 -0.24
C ILE A 88 10.09 12.76 0.88
N ASP A 89 11.26 12.76 1.52
CA ASP A 89 11.56 13.73 2.58
C ASP A 89 11.66 15.15 2.02
N ALA A 90 12.26 15.30 0.83
CA ALA A 90 12.33 16.57 0.13
C ALA A 90 10.94 17.11 -0.27
N LEU A 91 9.99 16.22 -0.60
CA LEU A 91 8.63 16.61 -0.95
C LEU A 91 7.90 17.26 0.24
N PHE A 92 8.05 16.69 1.43
CA PHE A 92 7.33 17.12 2.64
C PHE A 92 8.13 18.05 3.55
N GLY A 93 9.44 18.20 3.33
CA GLY A 93 10.32 18.99 4.18
C GLY A 93 10.56 18.41 5.58
N VAL A 94 10.22 17.14 5.79
CA VAL A 94 10.34 16.43 7.08
C VAL A 94 10.81 14.99 6.85
N PRO A 95 11.45 14.33 7.83
CA PRO A 95 12.02 12.98 7.67
C PRO A 95 10.95 11.88 7.70
N VAL A 96 10.12 11.81 6.67
CA VAL A 96 9.02 10.85 6.52
C VAL A 96 9.56 9.42 6.37
N LEU A 97 10.60 9.22 5.56
CA LEU A 97 11.12 7.89 5.27
C LEU A 97 11.63 7.21 6.54
N HIS A 98 12.33 7.95 7.39
CA HIS A 98 12.80 7.44 8.69
C HIS A 98 11.64 6.99 9.59
N ALA A 99 10.56 7.78 9.67
CA ALA A 99 9.39 7.42 10.44
C ALA A 99 8.69 6.16 9.89
N VAL A 100 8.60 6.04 8.56
CA VAL A 100 8.03 4.86 7.89
C VAL A 100 8.86 3.61 8.16
N GLU A 101 10.19 3.69 8.05
CA GLU A 101 11.10 2.58 8.34
C GLU A 101 11.06 2.17 9.82
N ALA A 102 10.99 3.13 10.74
CA ALA A 102 10.87 2.85 12.18
C ALA A 102 9.60 2.05 12.50
N VAL A 103 8.45 2.44 11.93
CA VAL A 103 7.19 1.69 12.09
C VAL A 103 7.29 0.31 11.43
N THR A 104 7.87 0.24 10.24
CA THR A 104 8.05 -1.03 9.51
C THR A 104 8.92 -2.00 10.33
N GLY A 105 10.03 -1.53 10.89
CA GLY A 105 10.90 -2.31 11.75
C GLY A 105 10.21 -2.79 13.03
N LEU A 106 9.41 -1.93 13.67
CA LEU A 106 8.65 -2.31 14.86
C LEU A 106 7.58 -3.37 14.56
N LEU A 107 6.87 -3.24 13.44
CA LEU A 107 5.89 -4.24 13.00
C LEU A 107 6.55 -5.56 12.63
N ALA A 108 7.69 -5.51 11.91
CA ALA A 108 8.45 -6.70 11.56
C ALA A 108 8.96 -7.43 12.81
N ALA A 109 9.50 -6.70 13.79
CA ALA A 109 9.98 -7.29 15.04
C ALA A 109 8.85 -7.99 15.83
N ARG A 110 7.67 -7.37 15.90
CA ARG A 110 6.49 -7.99 16.53
C ARG A 110 6.04 -9.24 15.77
N LEU A 111 5.89 -9.13 14.46
CA LEU A 111 5.54 -10.28 13.61
C LEU A 111 6.52 -11.44 13.83
N TYR A 112 7.83 -11.20 13.81
CA TYR A 112 8.83 -12.24 14.05
C TYR A 112 8.75 -12.85 15.45
N ALA A 113 8.41 -12.07 16.47
CA ALA A 113 8.20 -12.58 17.81
C ALA A 113 6.97 -13.49 17.89
N ASP A 114 5.93 -13.20 17.10
CA ASP A 114 4.67 -13.96 17.07
C ASP A 114 4.72 -15.18 16.12
N VAL A 115 5.74 -15.29 15.25
CA VAL A 115 5.88 -16.40 14.27
C VAL A 115 5.80 -17.79 14.91
N PRO A 116 6.50 -18.08 16.03
CA PRO A 116 6.43 -19.40 16.66
C PRO A 116 5.00 -19.80 17.04
N ASP A 117 4.26 -18.91 17.70
CA ASP A 117 2.89 -19.15 18.15
C ASP A 117 1.95 -19.34 16.94
N LEU A 118 2.13 -18.53 15.89
CA LEU A 118 1.38 -18.69 14.63
C LEU A 118 1.67 -20.02 13.93
N LEU A 119 2.93 -20.48 13.99
CA LEU A 119 3.35 -21.75 13.40
C LEU A 119 2.78 -22.93 14.20
N GLU A 120 2.77 -22.85 15.54
CA GLU A 120 2.13 -23.85 16.41
C GLU A 120 0.63 -23.95 16.12
N LEU A 121 -0.08 -22.81 16.02
CA LEU A 121 -1.50 -22.78 15.63
C LEU A 121 -1.73 -23.41 14.25
N ALA A 122 -0.87 -23.09 13.28
CA ALA A 122 -0.98 -23.67 11.94
C ALA A 122 -0.74 -25.18 11.96
N LEU A 123 0.28 -25.66 12.69
CA LEU A 123 0.58 -27.09 12.82
C LEU A 123 -0.56 -27.84 13.52
N ALA A 124 -1.11 -27.30 14.62
CA ALA A 124 -2.25 -27.87 15.33
C ALA A 124 -3.50 -27.95 14.44
N SER A 125 -3.69 -27.02 13.51
CA SER A 125 -4.80 -27.04 12.54
C SER A 125 -4.64 -28.10 11.44
N LEU A 126 -3.41 -28.63 11.25
CA LEU A 126 -3.09 -29.68 10.27
C LEU A 126 -3.12 -31.08 10.88
N GLU A 127 -3.18 -31.21 12.22
CA GLU A 127 -3.34 -32.49 12.87
C GLU A 127 -4.77 -33.03 12.62
N PRO A 128 -4.92 -34.31 12.20
CA PRO A 128 -6.24 -34.89 12.00
C PRO A 128 -6.98 -34.98 13.34
N LEU A 129 -8.28 -34.68 13.33
CA LEU A 129 -9.16 -34.91 14.49
C LEU A 129 -8.93 -36.32 15.06
N PRO A 130 -8.68 -36.47 16.37
CA PRO A 130 -8.50 -37.78 16.98
C PRO A 130 -9.81 -38.56 16.86
N GLY A 131 -9.85 -39.51 15.92
CA GLY A 131 -11.05 -40.28 15.58
C GLY A 131 -11.17 -40.72 14.12
N ALA A 132 -10.35 -40.22 13.20
CA ALA A 132 -10.27 -40.77 11.85
C ALA A 132 -9.56 -42.14 11.89
N ALA A 133 -10.29 -43.17 12.30
CA ALA A 133 -9.82 -44.55 12.32
C ALA A 133 -9.31 -44.94 10.93
N SER A 134 -8.05 -45.41 10.85
CA SER A 134 -7.57 -46.11 9.66
C SER A 134 -8.48 -47.30 9.40
N PRO A 135 -9.00 -47.50 8.17
CA PRO A 135 -9.71 -48.72 7.84
C PRO A 135 -8.71 -49.87 7.93
N VAL A 136 -8.87 -50.72 8.94
CA VAL A 136 -8.13 -51.97 9.06
C VAL A 136 -8.50 -52.82 7.84
N PRO A 137 -7.55 -53.22 6.99
CA PRO A 137 -7.86 -54.09 5.86
C PRO A 137 -8.28 -55.46 6.43
N ARG A 138 -9.53 -55.86 6.19
CA ARG A 138 -9.98 -57.23 6.44
C ARG A 138 -9.27 -58.13 5.43
N ILE A 139 -8.29 -58.88 5.90
CA ILE A 139 -7.75 -60.01 5.15
C ILE A 139 -8.85 -61.08 5.15
N ALA A 140 -9.43 -61.34 3.98
CA ALA A 140 -10.35 -62.45 3.81
C ALA A 140 -9.56 -63.75 3.93
N SER A 141 -9.74 -64.48 5.03
CA SER A 141 -9.39 -65.89 5.12
C SER A 141 -10.34 -66.67 4.20
N VAL A 142 -9.80 -67.24 3.12
CA VAL A 142 -10.50 -68.18 2.24
C VAL A 142 -10.15 -69.61 2.70
N PRO A 143 -11.13 -70.54 2.76
CA PRO A 143 -10.96 -71.90 3.28
C PRO A 143 -10.02 -72.79 2.45
#